data_AF-A0A6J6MC46-F1
#
_entry.id   AF-A0A6J6MC46-F1
#
_cell.length_a   1.000
_cell.length_b   1.000
_cell.length_c   1.000
_cell.angle_alpha   90.00
_cell.angle_beta   90.00
_cell.angle_gamma   90.00
#
_symmetry.space_group_name_H-M   'P 1'
#
loop_
_entity.id
_entity.type
_entity.pdbx_description
1 polymer ?
#
loop_
_entity_poly.entity_id
_entity_poly.type
_entity_poly.pdbx_seq_one_letter_code
_entity_poly.pdbx_strand_id
1 'polypeptide(L)'
;MAMDLTITEYQSYKDLYKYVYGSAAVIGLQMVPILGVVDQNDLDEASLAAEKLGTAFQLANFIRDVSEDLDRGRIYLPIEELESHNVTREMLGKRKLTPEIISALKEQINRVRKLQKESMPGIKLLNPSSRACIEAASELYCGIVDEVEKINYQIFDKRAKTSSWRRIKVAIPAYLRAVSSR
;
A
#
# COMPACT_ATOMS: atom_id res chain seq x y z
N MET A 1 8.41 -13.13 -7.88
CA MET A 1 7.68 -14.39 -7.62
C MET A 1 7.53 -15.19 -8.91
N ALA A 2 7.30 -16.51 -8.88
CA ALA A 2 7.11 -17.29 -10.12
C ALA A 2 5.93 -16.78 -10.98
N MET A 3 4.88 -16.25 -10.35
CA MET A 3 3.74 -15.59 -11.04
C MET A 3 4.17 -14.42 -11.93
N ASP A 4 5.26 -13.71 -11.57
CA ASP A 4 5.78 -12.60 -12.37
C ASP A 4 6.34 -13.05 -13.71
N LEU A 5 6.57 -14.34 -13.94
CA LEU A 5 7.13 -14.83 -15.20
C LEU A 5 6.06 -14.94 -16.30
N THR A 6 4.80 -15.09 -15.93
CA THR A 6 3.73 -15.45 -16.88
C THR A 6 2.48 -14.61 -16.76
N ILE A 7 2.21 -13.99 -15.60
CA ILE A 7 0.99 -13.19 -15.38
C ILE A 7 1.32 -11.71 -15.58
N THR A 8 0.56 -11.07 -16.47
CA THR A 8 0.70 -9.64 -16.79
C THR A 8 -0.49 -8.80 -16.34
N GLU A 9 -1.63 -9.41 -16.04
CA GLU A 9 -2.82 -8.73 -15.54
C GLU A 9 -3.66 -9.66 -14.66
N TYR A 10 -4.53 -9.07 -13.83
CA TYR A 10 -5.40 -9.78 -12.90
C TYR A 10 -6.84 -9.41 -13.14
N GLN A 11 -7.70 -10.41 -13.39
CA GLN A 11 -9.10 -10.17 -13.73
C GLN A 11 -9.85 -9.51 -12.57
N SER A 12 -9.82 -10.14 -11.39
CA SER A 12 -10.51 -9.66 -10.19
C SER A 12 -9.53 -9.24 -9.09
N TYR A 13 -10.02 -8.49 -8.10
CA TYR A 13 -9.23 -8.20 -6.90
C TYR A 13 -8.81 -9.47 -6.15
N LYS A 14 -9.62 -10.53 -6.20
CA LYS A 14 -9.29 -11.82 -5.58
C LYS A 14 -8.05 -12.44 -6.22
N ASP A 15 -7.93 -12.34 -7.55
CA ASP A 15 -6.77 -12.85 -8.28
C ASP A 15 -5.52 -12.04 -7.96
N LEU A 16 -5.64 -10.70 -7.94
CA LEU A 16 -4.58 -9.81 -7.50
C LEU A 16 -4.16 -10.11 -6.06
N TYR A 17 -5.12 -10.34 -5.17
CA TYR A 17 -4.86 -10.59 -3.76
C TYR A 17 -3.98 -11.82 -3.55
N LYS A 18 -4.13 -12.88 -4.36
CA LYS A 18 -3.25 -14.05 -4.29
C LYS A 18 -1.78 -13.68 -4.54
N TYR A 19 -1.53 -12.75 -5.47
CA TYR A 19 -0.19 -12.22 -5.70
C TYR A 19 0.27 -11.31 -4.55
N VAL A 20 -0.57 -10.39 -4.10
CA VAL A 20 -0.25 -9.45 -3.01
C VAL A 20 0.04 -10.19 -1.70
N TYR A 21 -0.72 -11.24 -1.42
CA TYR A 21 -0.49 -12.11 -0.27
C TYR A 21 0.94 -12.61 -0.27
N GLY A 22 1.37 -13.29 -1.35
CA GLY A 22 2.70 -13.89 -1.44
C GLY A 22 3.86 -12.90 -1.67
N SER A 23 3.60 -11.65 -2.08
CA SER A 23 4.65 -10.64 -2.32
C SER A 23 4.83 -9.67 -1.16
N ALA A 24 3.78 -9.38 -0.40
CA ALA A 24 3.78 -8.32 0.59
C ALA A 24 3.11 -8.70 1.91
N ALA A 25 1.93 -9.32 1.88
CA ALA A 25 1.21 -9.63 3.11
C ALA A 25 1.98 -10.65 3.97
N VAL A 26 2.59 -11.67 3.35
CA VAL A 26 3.46 -12.64 4.03
C VAL A 26 4.68 -11.98 4.71
N ILE A 27 5.19 -10.87 4.18
CA ILE A 27 6.29 -10.15 4.82
C ILE A 27 5.80 -9.53 6.13
N GLY A 28 4.60 -8.96 6.14
CA GLY A 28 3.94 -8.48 7.36
C GLY A 28 3.81 -9.59 8.41
N LEU A 29 3.34 -10.77 8.00
CA LEU A 29 3.20 -11.95 8.88
C LEU A 29 4.54 -12.41 9.46
N GLN A 30 5.60 -12.45 8.64
CA GLN A 30 6.95 -12.80 9.08
C GLN A 30 7.56 -11.76 10.04
N MET A 31 7.15 -10.50 9.93
CA MET A 31 7.62 -9.44 10.81
C MET A 31 6.98 -9.49 12.19
N VAL A 32 5.74 -9.97 12.35
CA VAL A 32 5.05 -10.03 13.66
C VAL A 32 5.88 -10.69 14.76
N PRO A 33 6.44 -11.90 14.60
CA PRO A 33 7.25 -12.52 15.65
C PRO A 33 8.56 -11.78 15.93
N ILE A 34 9.10 -11.05 14.95
CA ILE A 34 10.33 -10.24 15.11
C ILE A 34 10.02 -8.96 15.92
N LEU A 35 8.90 -8.31 15.60
CA LEU A 35 8.46 -7.09 16.27
C LEU A 35 7.93 -7.37 17.67
N GLY A 36 7.47 -8.60 17.92
CA GLY A 36 6.90 -9.07 19.17
C GLY A 36 5.50 -8.52 19.43
N VAL A 37 4.71 -9.27 20.19
CA VAL A 37 3.39 -8.87 20.72
C VAL A 37 3.45 -8.70 22.24
N VAL A 38 2.54 -7.91 22.80
CA VAL A 38 2.45 -7.71 24.26
C VAL A 38 1.94 -8.96 24.95
N ASP A 39 0.84 -9.53 24.44
CA ASP A 39 0.26 -10.80 24.86
C ASP A 39 0.32 -11.78 23.68
N GLN A 40 0.73 -13.01 23.93
CA GLN A 40 0.75 -14.07 22.90
C GLN A 40 -0.66 -14.43 22.43
N ASN A 41 -1.70 -14.19 23.25
CA ASN A 41 -3.09 -14.36 22.84
C ASN A 41 -3.50 -13.39 21.72
N ASP A 42 -2.78 -12.27 21.56
CA ASP A 42 -3.05 -11.26 20.52
C ASP A 42 -2.36 -11.58 19.18
N LEU A 43 -1.59 -12.68 19.10
CA LEU A 43 -0.76 -13.00 17.94
C LEU A 43 -1.55 -13.08 16.63
N ASP A 44 -2.73 -13.69 16.67
CA ASP A 44 -3.60 -13.85 15.49
C ASP A 44 -4.17 -12.51 15.02
N GLU A 45 -4.60 -11.66 15.95
CA GLU A 45 -5.12 -10.32 15.62
C GLU A 45 -4.01 -9.40 15.10
N ALA A 46 -2.82 -9.45 15.71
CA ALA A 46 -1.64 -8.73 15.24
C ALA A 46 -1.23 -9.19 13.82
N SER A 47 -1.31 -10.50 13.56
CA SER A 47 -1.03 -11.09 12.24
C SER A 47 -2.03 -10.63 11.19
N LEU A 48 -3.33 -10.65 11.49
CA LEU A 48 -4.36 -10.16 10.57
C LEU A 48 -4.18 -8.66 10.26
N ALA A 49 -3.84 -7.86 11.25
CA ALA A 49 -3.53 -6.44 11.04
C ALA A 49 -2.28 -6.24 10.18
N ALA A 50 -1.23 -7.04 10.40
CA ALA A 50 -0.01 -6.99 9.60
C ALA A 50 -0.25 -7.40 8.13
N GLU A 51 -1.09 -8.41 7.89
CA GLU A 51 -1.51 -8.83 6.55
C GLU A 51 -2.21 -7.69 5.81
N LYS A 52 -3.17 -7.02 6.47
CA LYS A 52 -3.87 -5.85 5.91
C LYS A 52 -2.92 -4.70 5.62
N LEU A 53 -2.00 -4.39 6.52
CA LEU A 53 -1.04 -3.31 6.33
C LEU A 53 -0.06 -3.60 5.18
N GLY A 54 0.48 -4.82 5.11
CA GLY A 54 1.33 -5.26 4.00
C GLY A 54 0.60 -5.21 2.66
N THR A 55 -0.67 -5.63 2.64
CA THR A 55 -1.54 -5.49 1.46
C THR A 55 -1.70 -4.02 1.06
N ALA A 56 -2.01 -3.13 2.02
CA ALA A 56 -2.17 -1.70 1.76
C ALA A 56 -0.90 -1.07 1.15
N PHE A 57 0.29 -1.46 1.62
CA PHE A 57 1.56 -0.98 1.09
C PHE A 57 1.76 -1.37 -0.37
N GLN A 58 1.45 -2.62 -0.70
CA GLN A 58 1.62 -3.10 -2.06
C GLN A 58 0.64 -2.45 -3.03
N LEU A 59 -0.62 -2.29 -2.62
CA LEU A 59 -1.61 -1.57 -3.42
C LEU A 59 -1.21 -0.10 -3.63
N ALA A 60 -0.67 0.57 -2.60
CA ALA A 60 -0.17 1.94 -2.75
C ALA A 60 1.00 2.03 -3.75
N ASN A 61 1.89 1.03 -3.78
CA ASN A 61 2.95 0.94 -4.78
C ASN A 61 2.38 0.78 -6.20
N PHE A 62 1.43 -0.14 -6.40
CA PHE A 62 0.80 -0.35 -7.71
C PHE A 62 0.10 0.92 -8.24
N ILE A 63 -0.57 1.68 -7.37
CA ILE A 63 -1.20 2.96 -7.76
C ILE A 63 -0.14 3.99 -8.20
N ARG A 64 1.00 4.04 -7.49
CA ARG A 64 2.08 5.00 -7.78
C ARG A 64 2.82 4.67 -9.07
N ASP A 65 3.04 3.39 -9.33
CA ASP A 65 3.97 2.90 -10.35
C ASP A 65 3.24 2.38 -11.61
N VAL A 66 1.96 2.77 -11.84
CA VAL A 66 1.17 2.35 -13.02
C VAL A 66 1.91 2.61 -14.33
N SER A 67 2.57 3.76 -14.47
CA SER A 67 3.29 4.12 -15.71
C SER A 67 4.45 3.16 -15.97
N GLU A 68 5.25 2.89 -14.93
CA GLU A 68 6.38 1.97 -14.99
C GLU A 68 5.95 0.51 -15.17
N ASP A 69 4.82 0.11 -14.58
CA ASP A 69 4.27 -1.23 -14.76
C ASP A 69 3.77 -1.45 -16.20
N LEU A 70 3.18 -0.42 -16.82
CA LEU A 70 2.79 -0.46 -18.23
C LEU A 70 4.00 -0.62 -19.17
N ASP A 71 5.15 -0.01 -18.86
CA ASP A 71 6.40 -0.21 -19.63
C ASP A 71 6.84 -1.68 -19.63
N ARG A 72 6.48 -2.42 -18.58
CA ARG A 72 6.77 -3.84 -18.40
C ARG A 72 5.65 -4.73 -18.95
N GLY A 73 4.65 -4.14 -19.60
CA GLY A 73 3.47 -4.83 -20.14
C GLY A 73 2.46 -5.26 -19.08
N ARG A 74 2.54 -4.72 -17.86
CA ARG A 74 1.77 -5.18 -16.69
C ARG A 74 0.68 -4.21 -16.28
N ILE A 75 -0.40 -4.77 -15.74
CA ILE A 75 -1.50 -4.03 -15.12
C ILE A 75 -1.87 -4.73 -13.81
N TYR A 76 -1.55 -4.08 -12.69
CA TYR A 76 -1.88 -4.61 -11.37
C TYR A 76 -3.23 -4.12 -10.84
N LEU A 77 -3.81 -3.08 -11.41
CA LEU A 77 -5.18 -2.67 -11.08
C LEU A 77 -6.15 -3.74 -11.62
N PRO A 78 -7.09 -4.28 -10.81
CA PRO A 78 -7.98 -5.34 -11.27
C PRO A 78 -8.80 -4.93 -12.49
N ILE A 79 -8.86 -5.79 -13.51
CA ILE A 79 -9.53 -5.49 -14.78
C ILE A 79 -11.02 -5.20 -14.58
N GLU A 80 -11.73 -6.02 -13.79
CA GLU A 80 -13.16 -5.81 -13.50
C GLU A 80 -13.43 -4.44 -12.84
N GLU A 81 -12.49 -3.95 -12.04
CA GLU A 81 -12.61 -2.66 -11.36
C GLU A 81 -12.22 -1.49 -12.27
N LEU A 82 -11.37 -1.72 -13.27
CA LEU A 82 -11.16 -0.74 -14.32
C LEU A 82 -12.40 -0.63 -15.22
N GLU A 83 -12.96 -1.77 -15.60
CA GLU A 83 -14.16 -1.87 -16.44
C GLU A 83 -15.39 -1.24 -15.79
N SER A 84 -15.57 -1.38 -14.47
CA SER A 84 -16.68 -0.74 -13.74
C SER A 84 -16.64 0.79 -13.79
N HIS A 85 -15.46 1.38 -14.06
CA HIS A 85 -15.26 2.80 -14.30
C HIS A 85 -15.16 3.16 -15.80
N ASN A 86 -15.42 2.21 -16.70
CA ASN A 86 -15.27 2.34 -18.16
C ASN A 86 -13.82 2.57 -18.63
N VAL A 87 -12.83 2.08 -17.87
CA VAL A 87 -11.42 2.15 -18.25
C VAL A 87 -11.02 0.89 -19.00
N THR A 88 -10.49 1.05 -20.21
CA THR A 88 -9.94 -0.06 -21.00
C THR A 88 -8.43 -0.10 -20.94
N ARG A 89 -7.85 -1.27 -21.26
CA ARG A 89 -6.40 -1.43 -21.43
C ARG A 89 -5.80 -0.44 -22.43
N GLU A 90 -6.53 -0.14 -23.52
CA GLU A 90 -6.08 0.83 -24.53
C GLU A 90 -6.00 2.25 -23.95
N MET A 91 -6.94 2.65 -23.09
CA MET A 91 -6.92 3.96 -22.43
C MET A 91 -5.67 4.11 -21.54
N LEU A 92 -5.34 3.07 -20.76
CA LEU A 92 -4.11 3.04 -19.97
C LEU A 92 -2.86 3.10 -20.86
N GLY A 93 -2.85 2.37 -21.98
CA GLY A 93 -1.76 2.38 -22.95
C GLY A 93 -1.52 3.74 -23.61
N LYS A 94 -2.56 4.57 -23.76
CA LYS A 94 -2.45 5.95 -24.25
C LYS A 94 -1.78 6.90 -23.24
N ARG A 95 -1.67 6.51 -21.96
CA ARG A 95 -1.07 7.30 -20.87
C ARG A 95 -1.63 8.71 -20.76
N LYS A 96 -2.92 8.86 -21.07
CA LYS A 96 -3.65 10.11 -20.90
C LYS A 96 -4.58 9.95 -19.71
N LEU A 97 -4.43 10.84 -18.74
CA LEU A 97 -5.34 10.85 -17.60
C LEU A 97 -6.73 11.29 -18.08
N THR A 98 -7.75 10.47 -17.78
CA THR A 98 -9.15 10.76 -18.08
C THR A 98 -9.98 10.75 -16.80
N PRO A 99 -11.20 11.33 -16.78
CA PRO A 99 -12.09 11.26 -15.63
C PRO A 99 -12.38 9.82 -15.15
N GLU A 100 -12.51 8.88 -16.08
CA GLU A 100 -12.70 7.44 -15.83
C GLU A 100 -11.52 6.84 -15.06
N ILE A 101 -10.29 7.12 -15.51
CA ILE A 101 -9.07 6.66 -14.84
C ILE A 101 -8.97 7.28 -13.44
N ILE A 102 -9.26 8.58 -13.30
CA ILE A 102 -9.28 9.24 -11.99
C ILE A 102 -10.30 8.58 -11.06
N SER A 103 -11.47 8.23 -11.58
CA SER A 103 -12.54 7.56 -10.82
C SER A 103 -12.09 6.18 -10.34
N ALA A 104 -11.47 5.37 -11.20
CA ALA A 104 -10.89 4.08 -10.83
C ALA A 104 -9.79 4.24 -9.76
N LEU A 105 -8.89 5.21 -9.93
CA LEU A 105 -7.82 5.48 -8.95
C LEU A 105 -8.39 5.87 -7.59
N LYS A 106 -9.44 6.70 -7.53
CA LYS A 106 -10.10 7.06 -6.26
C LYS A 106 -10.61 5.83 -5.52
N GLU A 107 -11.18 4.86 -6.22
CA GLU A 107 -11.62 3.62 -5.59
C GLU A 107 -10.44 2.82 -4.99
N GLN A 108 -9.34 2.68 -5.74
CA GLN A 108 -8.14 1.99 -5.26
C GLN A 108 -7.50 2.70 -4.07
N ILE A 109 -7.43 4.03 -4.10
CA ILE A 109 -6.93 4.85 -3.00
C ILE A 109 -7.81 4.66 -1.74
N ASN A 110 -9.12 4.63 -1.90
CA ASN A 110 -10.04 4.37 -0.79
C ASN A 110 -9.83 2.98 -0.19
N ARG A 111 -9.52 1.97 -1.02
CA ARG A 111 -9.14 0.63 -0.53
C ARG A 111 -7.87 0.65 0.31
N VAL A 112 -6.81 1.33 -0.15
CA VAL A 112 -5.57 1.50 0.64
C VAL A 112 -5.87 2.13 2.00
N ARG A 113 -6.64 3.22 2.01
CA ARG A 113 -7.02 3.92 3.25
C ARG A 113 -7.84 3.04 4.19
N LYS A 114 -8.78 2.26 3.65
CA LYS A 114 -9.59 1.31 4.42
C LYS A 114 -8.72 0.25 5.09
N LEU A 115 -7.84 -0.41 4.32
CA LEU A 115 -6.92 -1.42 4.84
C LEU A 115 -5.96 -0.83 5.88
N GLN A 116 -5.43 0.36 5.64
CA GLN A 116 -4.60 1.07 6.62
C GLN A 116 -5.39 1.27 7.92
N LYS A 117 -6.59 1.86 7.85
CA LYS A 117 -7.43 2.13 9.02
C LYS A 117 -7.74 0.84 9.80
N GLU A 118 -8.08 -0.23 9.10
CA GLU A 118 -8.37 -1.52 9.71
C GLU A 118 -7.15 -2.19 10.36
N SER A 119 -5.93 -1.88 9.90
CA SER A 119 -4.69 -2.40 10.51
C SER A 119 -4.23 -1.63 11.76
N MET A 120 -4.70 -0.39 11.97
CA MET A 120 -4.22 0.47 13.06
C MET A 120 -4.40 -0.11 14.47
N PRO A 121 -5.51 -0.79 14.81
CA PRO A 121 -5.64 -1.43 16.12
C PRO A 121 -4.52 -2.43 16.42
N GLY A 122 -4.10 -3.21 15.42
CA GLY A 122 -3.06 -4.24 15.60
C GLY A 122 -1.67 -3.68 15.94
N ILE A 123 -1.38 -2.43 15.59
CA ILE A 123 -0.13 -1.77 16.01
C ILE A 123 -0.04 -1.69 17.54
N LYS A 124 -1.17 -1.50 18.23
CA LYS A 124 -1.19 -1.44 19.70
C LYS A 124 -0.92 -2.78 20.37
N LEU A 125 -1.12 -3.89 19.65
CA LEU A 125 -0.86 -5.24 20.12
C LEU A 125 0.64 -5.59 20.07
N LEU A 126 1.41 -4.87 19.26
CA LEU A 126 2.85 -5.06 19.15
C LEU A 126 3.59 -4.58 20.42
N ASN A 127 4.79 -5.11 20.62
CA ASN A 127 5.71 -4.65 21.65
C ASN A 127 5.88 -3.11 21.57
N PRO A 128 5.81 -2.37 22.70
CA PRO A 128 5.91 -0.91 22.70
C PRO A 128 7.11 -0.33 21.95
N SER A 129 8.26 -1.02 21.96
CA SER A 129 9.47 -0.60 21.26
C SER A 129 9.32 -0.63 19.72
N SER A 130 8.46 -1.49 19.20
CA SER A 130 8.24 -1.69 17.76
C SER A 130 7.19 -0.75 17.16
N ARG A 131 6.25 -0.26 17.98
CA ARG A 131 5.06 0.49 17.50
C ARG A 131 5.44 1.72 16.67
N ALA A 132 6.36 2.53 17.17
CA ALA A 132 6.79 3.77 16.50
C ALA A 132 7.33 3.52 15.08
N CYS A 133 8.03 2.40 14.88
CA CYS A 133 8.55 2.01 13.57
C CYS A 133 7.41 1.68 12.60
N ILE A 134 6.43 0.90 13.05
CA ILE A 134 5.29 0.47 12.22
C ILE A 134 4.31 1.62 11.96
N GLU A 135 4.10 2.52 12.93
CA GLU A 135 3.34 3.76 12.72
C GLU A 135 3.99 4.64 11.65
N ALA A 136 5.32 4.81 11.71
CA ALA A 136 6.06 5.59 10.73
C ALA A 136 5.99 4.94 9.33
N ALA A 137 6.18 3.62 9.24
CA ALA A 137 6.03 2.88 8.00
C ALA A 137 4.62 3.02 7.44
N SER A 138 3.59 2.87 8.27
CA SER A 138 2.19 3.03 7.87
C SER A 138 1.93 4.41 7.28
N GLU A 139 2.33 5.46 7.98
CA GLU A 139 2.15 6.84 7.52
C GLU A 139 2.90 7.12 6.21
N LEU A 140 4.12 6.59 6.05
CA LEU A 140 4.92 6.83 4.85
C LEU A 140 4.39 6.07 3.63
N TYR A 141 4.14 4.76 3.76
CA TYR A 141 3.77 3.94 2.62
C TYR A 141 2.30 4.13 2.23
N CYS A 142 1.37 4.10 3.18
CA CYS A 142 -0.03 4.39 2.84
C CYS A 142 -0.21 5.85 2.43
N GLY A 143 0.62 6.77 2.95
CA GLY A 143 0.60 8.19 2.55
C GLY A 143 0.96 8.47 1.09
N ILE A 144 1.50 7.49 0.35
CA ILE A 144 1.77 7.61 -1.08
C ILE A 144 0.50 7.98 -1.85
N VAL A 145 -0.66 7.41 -1.47
CA VAL A 145 -1.91 7.70 -2.16
C VAL A 145 -2.37 9.14 -1.99
N ASP A 146 -2.07 9.76 -0.85
CA ASP A 146 -2.34 11.19 -0.64
C ASP A 146 -1.45 12.06 -1.54
N GLU A 147 -0.21 11.62 -1.78
CA GLU A 147 0.70 12.29 -2.70
C GLU A 147 0.24 12.14 -4.17
N VAL A 148 -0.38 11.01 -4.52
CA VAL A 148 -1.06 10.81 -5.82
C VAL A 148 -2.22 11.81 -5.98
N GLU A 149 -3.04 12.01 -4.94
CA GLU A 149 -4.11 13.01 -4.98
C GLU A 149 -3.57 14.44 -5.10
N LYS A 150 -2.50 14.79 -4.36
CA LYS A 150 -1.87 16.12 -4.42
C LYS A 150 -1.31 16.48 -5.78
N ILE A 151 -0.83 15.51 -6.54
CA ILE A 151 -0.40 15.72 -7.93
C ILE A 151 -1.57 15.66 -8.93
N ASN A 152 -2.82 15.69 -8.46
CA ASN A 152 -4.04 15.55 -9.26
C ASN A 152 -4.05 14.24 -10.09
N TYR A 153 -3.65 13.13 -9.48
CA TYR A 153 -3.65 11.79 -10.09
C TYR A 153 -2.78 11.65 -11.34
N GLN A 154 -1.81 12.54 -11.55
CA GLN A 154 -0.91 12.56 -12.72
C GLN A 154 0.13 11.42 -12.69
N ILE A 155 -0.32 10.17 -12.52
CA ILE A 155 0.51 8.96 -12.34
C ILE A 155 1.32 8.60 -13.58
N PHE A 156 0.94 9.09 -14.77
CA PHE A 156 1.67 8.82 -16.00
C PHE A 156 2.89 9.73 -16.18
N ASP A 157 2.76 11.01 -15.80
CA ASP A 157 3.78 12.04 -16.00
C ASP A 157 4.63 12.29 -14.75
N LYS A 158 4.10 11.95 -13.57
CA LYS A 158 4.71 12.24 -12.28
C LYS A 158 4.67 11.02 -11.39
N ARG A 159 5.82 10.70 -10.82
CA ARG A 159 5.91 9.70 -9.77
C ARG A 159 5.61 10.32 -8.41
N ALA A 160 4.55 9.88 -7.73
CA ALA A 160 4.21 10.36 -6.39
C ALA A 160 5.32 9.97 -5.38
N LYS A 161 5.82 10.94 -4.64
CA LYS A 161 6.88 10.76 -3.63
C LYS A 161 6.38 11.24 -2.28
N THR A 162 6.70 10.51 -1.23
CA THR A 162 6.42 10.94 0.15
C THR A 162 7.05 12.30 0.43
N SER A 163 6.20 13.29 0.74
CA SER A 163 6.62 14.66 0.98
C SER A 163 7.58 14.78 2.17
N SER A 164 8.49 15.75 2.11
CA SER A 164 9.45 16.01 3.20
C SER A 164 8.73 16.29 4.53
N TRP A 165 7.58 16.96 4.49
CA TRP A 165 6.77 17.21 5.67
C TRP A 165 6.28 15.92 6.33
N ARG A 166 5.77 14.95 5.55
CA ARG A 166 5.30 13.67 6.08
C ARG A 166 6.47 12.86 6.68
N ARG A 167 7.67 12.94 6.09
CA ARG A 167 8.89 12.36 6.66
C ARG A 167 9.27 13.00 8.00
N ILE A 168 9.22 14.32 8.08
CA ILE A 168 9.49 15.08 9.31
C ILE A 168 8.47 14.74 10.41
N LYS A 169 7.18 14.66 10.04
CA LYS A 169 6.08 14.31 10.95
C LYS A 169 6.30 12.98 11.67
N VAL A 170 6.88 11.99 11.00
CA VAL A 170 7.21 10.69 11.62
C VAL A 170 8.59 10.68 12.30
N ALA A 171 9.56 11.44 11.76
CA ALA A 171 10.93 11.46 12.28
C ALA A 171 11.05 12.20 13.62
N ILE A 172 10.35 13.34 13.80
CA ILE A 172 10.45 14.15 15.03
C ILE A 172 10.01 13.35 16.28
N PRO A 173 8.82 12.72 16.33
CA PRO A 173 8.41 11.96 17.50
C PRO A 173 9.31 10.75 17.78
N ALA A 174 9.80 10.09 16.71
CA ALA A 174 10.74 8.99 16.84
C ALA A 174 12.08 9.44 17.45
N TYR A 175 12.61 10.58 16.99
CA TYR A 175 13.84 11.18 17.51
C TYR A 175 13.68 11.58 18.98
N LEU A 176 12.61 12.28 19.34
CA LEU A 176 12.36 12.70 20.73
C LEU A 176 12.30 11.50 21.69
N ARG A 177 11.60 10.42 21.31
CA ARG A 177 11.55 9.19 22.10
C ARG A 177 12.92 8.54 22.26
N ALA A 178 13.73 8.51 21.20
CA ALA A 178 15.07 7.92 21.21
C ALA A 178 16.07 8.72 22.06
N VAL A 179 15.91 10.05 22.13
CA VAL A 179 16.74 10.91 22.99
C VAL A 179 16.31 10.79 24.45
N SER A 180 15.01 10.67 24.74
CA SER A 180 14.51 10.53 26.12
C SER A 180 14.77 9.17 26.78
N SER A 181 15.12 8.15 25.99
CA SER A 181 15.43 6.79 26.46
C SER A 181 16.93 6.51 26.64
N ARG A 182 17.77 7.53 26.42
CA ARG A 182 19.21 7.53 26.74
C ARG A 182 19.45 8.21 28.08
#